data_AF-A0A914KDE5-F1
#
_entry.id   AF-A0A914KDE5-F1
#
_cell.length_a   1.000
_cell.length_b   1.000
_cell.length_c   1.000
_cell.angle_alpha   90.00
_cell.angle_beta   90.00
_cell.angle_gamma   90.00
#
_symmetry.space_group_name_H-M   'P 1'
#
loop_
_entity.id
_entity.type
_entity.pdbx_description
1 polymer ?
#
loop_
_entity_poly.entity_id
_entity_poly.type
_entity_poly.pdbx_seq_one_letter_code
_entity_poly.pdbx_strand_id
1 'polypeptide(L)'
;MLSSTSPSFMSEATDSSVPKFINWLHSFDFMKSMCYVDLDYLQDSFNRVDIFKELGVAEQEIPCLINQILSNDYEDFLYDNDVQNVLVDLYGLMHARYILSFNGLEMMKNKYLRGIFGKCPRDLCDGQNCLPTGLYLFL
;
A
#
# COMPACT_ATOMS: atom_id res chain seq x y z
N MET A 1 10.61 32.19 -10.94
CA MET A 1 9.59 31.82 -9.94
C MET A 1 8.90 30.57 -10.45
N LEU A 2 9.41 29.39 -10.08
CA LEU A 2 8.77 28.12 -10.41
C LEU A 2 7.74 27.88 -9.30
N SER A 3 6.46 27.90 -9.65
CA SER A 3 5.36 27.57 -8.75
C SER A 3 5.48 26.11 -8.35
N SER A 4 5.91 25.87 -7.11
CA SER A 4 5.82 24.59 -6.45
C SER A 4 4.34 24.33 -6.10
N THR A 5 3.57 23.89 -7.08
CA THR A 5 2.40 23.05 -6.77
C THR A 5 2.95 21.71 -6.32
N SER A 6 3.23 21.60 -5.03
CA SER A 6 3.41 20.31 -4.36
C SER A 6 2.19 19.44 -4.68
N PRO A 7 2.38 18.21 -5.19
CA PRO A 7 1.28 17.25 -5.27
C PRO A 7 0.65 17.17 -3.89
N SER A 8 -0.67 17.16 -3.81
CA SER A 8 -1.40 16.95 -2.57
C SER A 8 -1.10 15.54 -2.07
N PHE A 9 0.00 15.39 -1.33
CA PHE A 9 0.36 14.15 -0.68
C PHE A 9 -0.73 13.79 0.32
N MET A 10 -1.25 12.56 0.24
CA MET A 10 -2.06 11.97 1.31
C MET A 10 -1.18 11.78 2.55
N SER A 11 -1.03 12.86 3.32
CA SER A 11 -0.24 12.91 4.55
C SER A 11 -1.01 12.20 5.66
N GLU A 12 -0.80 10.89 5.84
CA GLU A 12 -1.34 10.10 6.98
C GLU A 12 -2.74 10.56 7.44
N ALA A 13 -3.64 10.80 6.49
CA ALA A 13 -4.87 11.53 6.77
C ALA A 13 -5.94 10.53 7.21
N THR A 14 -6.44 10.70 8.43
CA THR A 14 -7.73 10.19 8.89
C THR A 14 -8.87 10.97 8.22
N ASP A 15 -8.82 11.03 6.89
CA ASP A 15 -9.83 11.72 6.09
C ASP A 15 -10.87 10.71 5.64
N SER A 16 -12.13 11.13 5.66
CA SER A 16 -13.28 10.41 5.12
C SER A 16 -13.12 9.98 3.65
N SER A 17 -12.09 10.49 2.97
CA SER A 17 -11.71 10.14 1.60
C SER A 17 -10.99 8.79 1.48
N VAL A 18 -10.42 8.25 2.58
CA VAL A 18 -9.72 6.95 2.55
C VAL A 18 -10.73 5.80 2.59
N PRO A 19 -10.70 4.85 1.63
CA PRO A 19 -11.57 3.69 1.61
C PRO A 19 -11.55 2.89 2.92
N LYS A 20 -12.73 2.40 3.34
CA LYS A 20 -12.88 1.61 4.58
C LYS A 20 -11.93 0.41 4.66
N PHE A 21 -11.76 -0.32 3.54
CA PHE A 21 -10.84 -1.46 3.47
C PHE A 21 -9.40 -1.04 3.80
N ILE A 22 -8.92 0.06 3.21
CA ILE A 22 -7.56 0.57 3.45
C ILE A 22 -7.40 1.01 4.91
N ASN A 23 -8.39 1.69 5.47
CA ASN A 23 -8.38 2.07 6.89
C ASN A 23 -8.37 0.84 7.82
N TRP A 24 -9.17 -0.18 7.52
CA TRP A 24 -9.17 -1.45 8.24
C TRP A 24 -7.80 -2.13 8.14
N LEU A 25 -7.20 -2.17 6.96
CA LEU A 25 -5.89 -2.76 6.74
C LEU A 25 -4.79 -2.05 7.55
N HIS A 26 -4.82 -0.72 7.61
CA HIS A 26 -3.88 0.07 8.39
C HIS A 26 -4.14 0.05 9.91
N SER A 27 -5.25 -0.56 10.38
CA SER A 27 -5.50 -0.76 11.80
C SER A 27 -4.54 -1.78 12.44
N PHE A 28 -3.98 -2.68 11.64
CA PHE A 28 -3.00 -3.66 12.08
C PHE A 28 -1.61 -3.04 12.28
N ASP A 29 -0.96 -3.35 13.40
CA ASP A 29 0.35 -2.78 13.76
C ASP A 29 1.44 -3.04 12.72
N PHE A 30 1.46 -4.23 12.10
CA PHE A 30 2.45 -4.59 11.10
C PHE A 30 2.29 -3.76 9.80
N MET A 31 1.07 -3.29 9.52
CA MET A 31 0.74 -2.48 8.34
C MET A 31 1.11 -1.01 8.49
N LYS A 32 1.48 -0.54 9.70
CA LYS A 32 1.98 0.83 9.93
C LYS A 32 3.27 1.12 9.18
N SER A 33 4.02 0.08 8.83
CA SER A 33 5.21 0.20 7.98
C SER A 33 4.85 0.57 6.53
N MET A 34 3.70 0.12 6.02
CA MET A 34 3.24 0.46 4.68
C MET A 34 2.83 1.93 4.57
N CYS A 35 3.09 2.50 3.40
CA CYS A 35 2.51 3.78 2.99
C CYS A 35 1.13 3.58 2.35
N TYR A 36 0.31 4.61 2.39
CA TYR A 36 -0.93 4.63 1.62
C TYR A 36 -0.59 4.67 0.12
N VAL A 37 -1.26 3.84 -0.67
CA VAL A 37 -1.17 3.88 -2.13
C VAL A 37 -2.15 4.92 -2.64
N ASP A 38 -1.72 5.77 -3.57
CA ASP A 38 -2.59 6.77 -4.19
C ASP A 38 -3.78 6.09 -4.89
N LEU A 39 -4.99 6.61 -4.70
CA LEU A 39 -6.20 6.01 -5.28
C LEU A 39 -6.17 6.03 -6.82
N ASP A 40 -5.63 7.10 -7.40
CA ASP A 40 -5.42 7.21 -8.86
C ASP A 40 -4.48 6.12 -9.38
N TYR A 41 -3.45 5.77 -8.59
CA TYR A 41 -2.53 4.68 -8.93
C TYR A 41 -3.24 3.32 -8.92
N LEU A 42 -4.13 3.09 -7.95
CA LEU A 42 -4.95 1.88 -7.86
C LEU A 42 -5.95 1.75 -9.03
N GLN A 43 -6.52 2.88 -9.47
CA GLN A 43 -7.51 2.92 -10.54
C GLN A 43 -6.91 2.82 -11.94
N ASP A 44 -5.62 3.09 -12.13
CA ASP A 44 -4.98 2.98 -13.43
C ASP A 44 -4.79 1.49 -13.83
N SER A 45 -5.32 1.11 -14.99
CA SER A 45 -5.17 -0.24 -15.55
C SER A 45 -3.73 -0.59 -15.89
N PHE A 46 -2.90 0.39 -16.25
CA PHE A 46 -1.50 0.16 -16.61
C PHE A 46 -0.68 -0.37 -15.43
N ASN A 47 -0.98 0.10 -14.21
CA ASN A 47 -0.28 -0.32 -13.00
C ASN A 47 -0.63 -1.75 -12.53
N ARG A 48 -1.69 -2.34 -13.12
CA ARG A 48 -2.24 -3.65 -12.74
C ARG A 48 -1.93 -4.77 -13.72
N VAL A 49 -1.10 -4.51 -14.74
CA VAL A 49 -0.71 -5.51 -15.73
C VAL A 49 -0.08 -6.74 -15.06
N ASP A 50 -0.50 -7.93 -15.51
CA ASP A 50 -0.05 -9.25 -15.03
C ASP A 50 -0.31 -9.61 -13.56
N ILE A 51 -0.91 -8.72 -12.75
CA ILE A 51 -1.22 -9.02 -11.34
C ILE A 51 -2.11 -10.26 -11.18
N PHE A 52 -3.01 -10.50 -12.13
CA PHE A 52 -3.90 -11.67 -12.11
C PHE A 52 -3.14 -13.00 -12.09
N LYS A 53 -1.95 -13.06 -12.71
CA LYS A 53 -1.10 -14.26 -12.72
C LYS A 53 -0.50 -14.52 -11.34
N GLU A 54 -0.11 -13.45 -10.65
CA GLU A 54 0.47 -13.52 -9.31
C GLU A 54 -0.59 -13.91 -8.26
N LEU A 55 -1.82 -13.41 -8.41
CA LEU A 55 -2.94 -13.73 -7.53
C LEU A 55 -3.63 -15.07 -7.83
N GLY A 56 -3.41 -15.65 -9.01
CA GLY A 56 -4.11 -16.87 -9.43
C GLY A 56 -5.61 -16.68 -9.70
N VAL A 57 -6.03 -15.45 -10.04
CA VAL A 57 -7.43 -15.08 -10.34
C VAL A 57 -7.60 -14.82 -11.83
N ALA A 58 -8.86 -14.81 -12.31
CA ALA A 58 -9.13 -14.45 -13.69
C ALA A 58 -8.89 -12.94 -13.91
N GLU A 59 -8.29 -12.56 -15.05
CA GLU A 59 -7.98 -11.15 -15.36
C GLU A 59 -9.22 -10.23 -15.28
N GLN A 60 -10.37 -10.75 -15.70
CA GLN A 60 -11.68 -10.07 -15.65
C GLN A 60 -12.18 -9.77 -14.23
N GLU A 61 -11.64 -10.41 -13.19
CA GLU A 61 -12.03 -10.20 -11.80
C GLU A 61 -11.27 -9.02 -11.16
N ILE A 62 -10.09 -8.67 -11.68
CA ILE A 62 -9.24 -7.60 -11.14
C ILE A 62 -9.98 -6.25 -11.02
N PRO A 63 -10.73 -5.77 -12.04
CA PRO A 63 -11.46 -4.51 -11.91
C PRO A 63 -12.50 -4.55 -10.79
N CYS A 64 -13.16 -5.70 -10.57
CA CYS A 64 -14.13 -5.87 -9.50
C CYS A 64 -13.46 -5.80 -8.13
N LEU A 65 -12.36 -6.53 -7.94
CA LEU A 65 -11.58 -6.53 -6.69
C LEU A 65 -11.05 -5.13 -6.36
N ILE A 66 -10.61 -4.37 -7.37
CA ILE A 66 -10.15 -2.99 -7.17
C ILE A 66 -11.30 -2.08 -6.77
N ASN A 67 -12.48 -2.22 -7.39
CA ASN A 67 -13.65 -1.47 -6.98
C ASN A 67 -14.06 -1.80 -5.53
N GLN A 68 -13.86 -3.04 -5.08
CA GLN A 68 -14.09 -3.42 -3.68
C GLN A 68 -13.09 -2.72 -2.74
N ILE A 69 -11.79 -2.67 -3.08
CA ILE A 69 -10.78 -1.93 -2.30
C ILE A 69 -11.15 -0.45 -2.16
N LEU A 70 -11.68 0.15 -3.23
CA LEU A 70 -11.97 1.58 -3.31
C LEU A 70 -13.35 1.98 -2.74
N SER A 71 -14.23 1.01 -2.50
CA SER A 71 -15.60 1.27 -2.05
C SER A 71 -15.66 1.64 -0.56
N ASN A 72 -16.56 2.58 -0.24
CA ASN A 72 -16.96 2.91 1.14
C ASN A 72 -18.26 2.24 1.58
N ASP A 73 -18.97 1.61 0.63
CA ASP A 73 -20.37 1.21 0.80
C ASP A 73 -20.55 -0.27 1.14
N TYR A 74 -19.47 -1.02 1.29
CA TYR A 74 -19.55 -2.49 1.35
C TYR A 74 -19.08 -3.03 2.71
N GLU A 75 -19.99 -3.61 3.49
CA GLU A 75 -19.67 -4.30 4.77
C GLU A 75 -19.41 -5.80 4.59
N ASP A 76 -19.80 -6.38 3.45
CA ASP A 76 -19.81 -7.84 3.26
C ASP A 76 -18.41 -8.48 3.12
N PHE A 77 -17.36 -7.70 2.85
CA PHE A 77 -16.00 -8.25 2.73
C PHE A 77 -15.48 -8.82 4.06
N LEU A 78 -16.01 -8.36 5.21
CA LEU A 78 -15.54 -8.81 6.53
C LEU A 78 -15.97 -10.24 6.90
N TYR A 79 -16.86 -10.87 6.13
CA TYR A 79 -17.40 -12.20 6.47
C TYR A 79 -16.74 -13.34 5.71
N ASP A 80 -16.10 -13.07 4.57
CA ASP A 80 -15.41 -14.09 3.78
C ASP A 80 -13.88 -13.90 3.87
N ASN A 81 -13.22 -14.83 4.56
CA ASN A 81 -11.77 -14.79 4.75
C ASN A 81 -11.02 -15.01 3.43
N ASP A 82 -11.57 -15.78 2.49
CA ASP A 82 -10.89 -16.06 1.22
C ASP A 82 -10.86 -14.80 0.36
N VAL A 83 -11.98 -14.07 0.32
CA VAL A 83 -12.05 -12.77 -0.38
C VAL A 83 -11.14 -11.75 0.29
N GLN A 84 -11.11 -11.67 1.62
CA GLN A 84 -10.20 -10.77 2.34
C GLN A 84 -8.74 -11.02 1.98
N ASN A 85 -8.31 -12.29 1.99
CA ASN A 85 -6.94 -12.65 1.66
C ASN A 85 -6.58 -12.19 0.25
N VAL A 86 -7.46 -12.41 -0.73
CA VAL A 86 -7.24 -11.95 -2.12
C VAL A 86 -7.13 -10.42 -2.19
N LEU A 87 -7.96 -9.66 -1.46
CA LEU A 87 -7.89 -8.20 -1.44
C LEU A 87 -6.61 -7.69 -0.76
N VAL A 88 -6.17 -8.34 0.32
CA VAL A 88 -4.93 -8.02 1.02
C VAL A 88 -3.73 -8.27 0.12
N ASP A 89 -3.69 -9.42 -0.55
CA ASP A 89 -2.61 -9.77 -1.48
C ASP A 89 -2.58 -8.82 -2.68
N LEU A 90 -3.75 -8.51 -3.25
CA LEU A 90 -3.87 -7.54 -4.33
C LEU A 90 -3.32 -6.16 -3.93
N TYR A 91 -3.74 -5.64 -2.78
CA TYR A 91 -3.23 -4.36 -2.28
C TYR A 91 -1.72 -4.43 -2.00
N GLY A 92 -1.22 -5.53 -1.44
CA GLY A 92 0.20 -5.76 -1.19
C GLY A 92 1.05 -5.76 -2.47
N LEU A 93 0.59 -6.44 -3.53
CA LEU A 93 1.26 -6.45 -4.83
C LEU A 93 1.27 -5.06 -5.48
N MET A 94 0.16 -4.34 -5.40
CA MET A 94 0.09 -2.97 -5.89
C MET A 94 1.00 -2.04 -5.08
N HIS A 95 1.04 -2.19 -3.76
CA HIS A 95 1.93 -1.45 -2.87
C HIS A 95 3.41 -1.67 -3.21
N ALA A 96 3.81 -2.93 -3.41
CA ALA A 96 5.18 -3.30 -3.76
C ALA A 96 5.64 -2.61 -5.06
N ARG A 97 4.75 -2.46 -6.05
CA ARG A 97 5.03 -1.71 -7.28
C ARG A 97 5.00 -0.20 -7.02
N TYR A 98 4.04 0.28 -6.23
CA TYR A 98 3.86 1.69 -5.94
C TYR A 98 5.05 2.33 -5.23
N ILE A 99 5.71 1.63 -4.29
CA ILE A 99 6.87 2.16 -3.56
C ILE A 99 8.10 2.40 -4.45
N LEU A 100 8.08 1.93 -5.70
CA LEU A 100 9.11 2.21 -6.72
C LEU A 100 8.77 3.44 -7.57
N SER A 101 7.54 3.95 -7.50
CA SER A 101 7.14 5.22 -8.11
C SER A 101 7.73 6.42 -7.36
N PHE A 102 7.76 7.59 -7.99
CA PHE A 102 8.24 8.81 -7.33
C PHE A 102 7.45 9.13 -6.05
N ASN A 103 6.12 9.09 -6.11
CA ASN A 103 5.26 9.38 -4.95
C ASN A 103 5.47 8.36 -3.83
N GLY A 104 5.48 7.07 -4.16
CA GLY A 104 5.70 6.00 -3.18
C GLY A 104 7.07 6.11 -2.52
N LEU A 105 8.13 6.40 -3.27
CA LEU A 105 9.47 6.62 -2.73
C LEU A 105 9.51 7.81 -1.76
N GLU A 106 8.83 8.91 -2.07
CA GLU A 106 8.78 10.08 -1.19
C GLU A 106 8.05 9.78 0.12
N MET A 107 6.94 9.04 0.06
CA MET A 107 6.20 8.60 1.25
C MET A 107 7.04 7.66 2.13
N MET A 108 7.72 6.69 1.50
CA MET A 108 8.60 5.75 2.21
C MET A 108 9.82 6.46 2.81
N LYS A 109 10.39 7.45 2.13
CA LYS A 109 11.47 8.30 2.66
C LYS A 109 11.02 9.06 3.92
N ASN A 110 9.81 9.62 3.93
CA ASN A 110 9.30 10.30 5.12
C ASN A 110 9.17 9.36 6.33
N LYS A 111 8.68 8.12 6.12
CA LYS A 111 8.64 7.09 7.16
C LYS A 111 10.03 6.66 7.62
N TYR A 112 10.98 6.55 6.69
CA TYR A 112 12.37 6.23 6.97
C TYR A 112 13.02 7.28 7.88
N LEU A 113 12.84 8.56 7.57
CA LEU A 113 13.40 9.66 8.38
C LEU A 113 12.79 9.70 9.80
N ARG A 114 11.52 9.33 9.93
CA ARG A 114 10.83 9.18 11.22
C ARG A 114 11.23 7.93 12.02
N GLY A 115 12.01 7.03 11.43
CA GLY A 115 12.44 5.78 12.08
C GLY A 115 11.31 4.76 12.29
N ILE A 116 10.24 4.82 11.50
CA ILE A 116 9.07 3.93 11.64
C ILE A 116 9.43 2.46 11.46
N PHE A 117 10.41 2.17 10.62
CA PHE A 117 10.89 0.80 10.33
C PHE A 117 11.85 0.25 11.39
N GLY A 118 12.17 1.04 12.42
CA GLY A 118 13.19 0.72 13.40
C GLY A 118 14.60 1.07 12.94
N LYS A 119 15.56 0.59 13.74
CA LYS A 119 16.98 0.92 13.64
C LYS A 119 17.82 -0.34 13.55
N CYS A 120 19.03 -0.21 13.02
CA CYS A 120 19.98 -1.30 12.95
C CYS A 120 20.33 -1.77 14.39
N PRO A 121 20.23 -3.07 14.70
CA PRO A 121 20.56 -3.59 16.04
C PRO A 121 22.07 -3.68 16.29
N ARG A 122 22.91 -3.37 15.29
CA ARG A 122 24.38 -3.41 15.43
C ARG A 122 24.85 -2.11 16.07
N ASP A 123 25.56 -2.23 17.20
CA ASP A 123 26.05 -1.08 17.96
C ASP A 123 26.90 -0.11 17.13
N LEU A 124 27.76 -0.63 16.24
CA LEU A 124 28.64 0.16 15.37
C LEU A 124 27.92 0.87 14.21
N CYS A 125 26.60 0.73 14.10
CA CYS A 125 25.80 1.43 13.10
C CYS A 125 25.15 2.72 13.67
N ASP A 126 25.46 3.11 14.90
CA ASP A 126 24.98 4.35 15.55
C ASP A 126 23.46 4.53 15.49
N GLY A 127 22.71 3.42 15.53
CA GLY A 127 21.24 3.44 15.44
C GLY A 127 20.71 3.94 14.09
N GLN A 128 21.41 3.65 12.99
CA GLN A 128 20.97 3.93 11.63
C GLN A 128 19.54 3.42 11.37
N ASN A 129 18.69 4.27 10.81
CA ASN A 129 17.33 3.87 10.42
C ASN A 129 17.38 2.80 9.31
N CYS A 130 16.47 1.83 9.39
CA CYS A 130 16.36 0.74 8.43
C CYS A 130 15.24 0.97 7.42
N LEU A 131 15.24 0.21 6.33
CA LEU A 131 14.13 0.09 5.39
C LEU A 131 13.59 -1.35 5.41
N PRO A 132 12.29 -1.54 5.13
CA PRO A 132 11.72 -2.87 5.01
C PRO A 132 12.21 -3.53 3.72
N THR A 133 12.41 -4.85 3.77
CA THR A 133 12.73 -5.67 2.60
C THR A 133 11.96 -6.97 2.68
N GLY A 134 11.37 -7.40 1.56
CA GLY A 134 10.86 -8.76 1.42
C GLY A 134 12.01 -9.69 1.04
N LEU A 135 12.20 -10.78 1.77
CA LEU A 135 13.18 -11.82 1.40
C LEU A 135 12.61 -12.80 0.38
N TYR A 136 11.28 -12.95 0.38
CA TYR A 136 10.55 -13.77 -0.56
C TYR A 136 9.33 -12.96 -1.01
N LEU A 137 9.13 -12.85 -2.32
CA LEU A 137 7.81 -12.59 -2.87
C LEU A 137 7.08 -13.93 -2.72
N PHE A 138 6.06 -13.99 -1.86
CA PHE A 138 5.09 -15.08 -1.66
C PHE A 138 5.44 -16.46 -2.27
N LEU A 139 5.79 -17.44 -1.41
CA LEU A 139 5.78 -18.87 -1.74
C LEU A 139 4.64 -19.57 -0.99
#